data_AF-A0A2P4ZYA2-F1
#
_entry.id   AF-A0A2P4ZYA2-F1
#
_cell.length_a   1.000
_cell.length_b   1.000
_cell.length_c   1.000
_cell.angle_alpha   90.00
_cell.angle_beta   90.00
_cell.angle_gamma   90.00
#
_symmetry.space_group_name_H-M   'P 1'
#
loop_
_entity.id
_entity.type
_entity.pdbx_description
1 polymer ?
#
loop_
_entity_poly.entity_id
_entity_poly.type
_entity_poly.pdbx_seq_one_letter_code
_entity_poly.pdbx_strand_id
1 'polypeptide(L)'
;MAEAENFFWCTSGCGSGQIHDTGHDHPIVICLHCSHRSCFHHNVAWHQGLTCEEYDQLLADPDNFRSKLEIDNEAWAVSQREQLEADRAMAQGLLEEERRTREMRERRDREERERTQKAIELARQIAARRKAEEEMSKETVGRTTKPCPGCGWAIEKNDGCGAP
;
A
#
# COMPACT_ATOMS: atom_id res chain seq x y z
N MET A 1 49.01 -50.59 -24.48
CA MET A 1 49.77 -49.38 -24.16
C MET A 1 48.74 -48.37 -23.73
N ALA A 2 48.66 -48.07 -22.43
CA ALA A 2 47.67 -47.13 -21.92
C ALA A 2 48.16 -45.73 -22.26
N GLU A 3 47.58 -45.14 -23.31
CA GLU A 3 47.66 -43.70 -23.53
C GLU A 3 47.06 -43.04 -22.29
N ALA A 4 47.83 -42.22 -21.58
CA ALA A 4 47.33 -41.56 -20.39
C ALA A 4 46.21 -40.60 -20.82
N GLU A 5 44.96 -41.00 -20.58
CA GLU A 5 43.74 -40.23 -20.93
C GLU A 5 43.74 -38.82 -20.29
N ASN A 6 44.60 -38.63 -19.28
CA ASN A 6 44.79 -37.40 -18.53
C ASN A 6 45.95 -36.52 -19.03
N PHE A 7 46.55 -36.81 -20.18
CA PHE A 7 47.68 -36.04 -20.70
C PHE A 7 47.22 -34.80 -21.48
N PHE A 8 47.73 -33.64 -21.10
CA PHE A 8 47.35 -32.33 -21.64
C PHE A 8 48.57 -31.56 -22.17
N TRP A 9 48.45 -31.00 -23.38
CA TRP A 9 49.45 -30.13 -23.98
C TRP A 9 49.14 -28.66 -23.71
N CYS A 10 50.16 -27.89 -23.31
CA CYS A 10 49.95 -26.47 -23.06
C CYS A 10 49.58 -25.69 -24.34
N THR A 11 48.47 -24.93 -24.27
CA THR A 11 47.92 -24.11 -25.36
C THR A 11 48.72 -22.84 -25.66
N SER A 12 49.60 -22.40 -24.75
CA SER A 12 50.47 -21.22 -24.96
C SER A 12 51.67 -21.45 -25.88
N GLY A 13 51.81 -22.65 -26.44
CA GLY A 13 52.93 -22.97 -27.35
C GLY A 13 54.28 -23.11 -26.65
N CYS A 14 54.32 -23.26 -25.33
CA CYS A 14 55.57 -23.49 -24.59
C CYS A 14 56.13 -24.92 -24.78
N GLY A 15 55.38 -25.81 -25.42
CA GLY A 15 55.83 -27.16 -25.75
C GLY A 15 55.96 -28.12 -24.55
N SER A 16 55.47 -27.75 -23.36
CA SER A 16 55.39 -28.67 -22.22
C SER A 16 54.05 -29.40 -22.19
N GLY A 17 54.09 -30.73 -22.06
CA GLY A 17 52.93 -31.57 -21.75
C GLY A 17 52.94 -31.99 -20.28
N GLN A 18 51.76 -32.13 -19.68
CA GLN A 18 51.62 -32.56 -18.29
C GLN A 18 50.42 -33.50 -18.12
N ILE A 19 50.47 -34.34 -17.10
CA ILE A 19 49.35 -35.20 -16.73
C ILE A 19 48.51 -34.48 -15.69
N HIS A 20 47.21 -34.36 -15.94
CA HIS A 20 46.24 -33.77 -15.03
C HIS A 20 45.40 -34.87 -14.38
N ASP A 21 45.87 -35.34 -13.21
CA ASP A 21 45.35 -36.54 -12.55
C ASP A 21 43.87 -36.44 -12.14
N THR A 22 43.38 -35.21 -11.93
CA THR A 22 41.99 -34.92 -11.55
C THR A 22 41.02 -34.84 -12.72
N GLY A 23 41.50 -34.98 -13.97
CA GLY A 23 40.66 -35.13 -15.17
C GLY A 23 39.59 -34.06 -15.36
N HIS A 24 38.37 -34.49 -15.66
CA HIS A 24 37.22 -33.62 -15.93
C HIS A 24 36.60 -32.97 -14.69
N ASP A 25 36.85 -33.51 -13.47
CA ASP A 25 36.31 -32.94 -12.23
C ASP A 25 36.91 -31.56 -11.91
N HIS A 26 38.15 -31.33 -12.35
CA HIS A 26 38.81 -30.03 -12.22
C HIS A 26 39.26 -29.56 -13.61
N PRO A 27 38.40 -28.87 -14.38
CA PRO A 27 38.71 -28.51 -15.76
C PRO A 27 39.84 -27.47 -15.91
N ILE A 28 40.32 -26.87 -14.81
CA ILE A 28 41.41 -25.89 -14.83
C ILE A 28 42.76 -26.63 -14.81
N VAL A 29 43.49 -26.55 -15.92
CA VAL A 29 44.87 -27.05 -16.00
C VAL A 29 45.83 -25.86 -15.96
N ILE A 30 46.75 -25.86 -14.99
CA ILE A 30 47.79 -24.85 -14.87
C ILE A 30 49.11 -25.44 -15.37
N CYS A 31 49.70 -24.83 -16.40
CA CYS A 31 50.97 -25.28 -16.94
C CYS A 31 52.10 -25.15 -15.90
N LEU A 32 52.81 -26.23 -15.59
CA LEU A 32 53.93 -26.18 -14.64
C LEU A 32 55.16 -25.42 -15.18
N HIS A 33 55.27 -25.25 -16.51
CA HIS A 33 56.40 -24.59 -17.14
C HIS A 33 56.20 -23.07 -17.33
N CYS A 34 55.00 -22.65 -17.73
CA CYS A 34 54.70 -21.24 -18.04
C CYS A 34 53.55 -20.64 -17.21
N SER A 35 52.95 -21.42 -16.30
CA SER A 35 51.82 -21.02 -15.44
C SER A 35 50.55 -20.57 -16.18
N HIS A 36 50.45 -20.87 -17.47
CA HIS A 36 49.24 -20.58 -18.25
C HIS A 36 48.08 -21.50 -17.84
N ARG A 37 46.88 -20.92 -17.77
CA ARG A 37 45.64 -21.63 -17.40
C ARG A 37 44.87 -22.02 -18.65
N SER A 38 44.50 -23.28 -18.76
CA SER A 38 43.73 -23.82 -19.89
C SER A 38 42.54 -24.65 -19.39
N CYS A 39 41.53 -24.81 -20.25
CA CYS A 39 40.41 -25.72 -19.99
C CYS A 39 40.73 -27.13 -20.51
N PHE A 40 40.63 -28.14 -19.65
CA PHE A 40 40.83 -29.55 -20.01
C PHE A 40 39.76 -30.06 -20.99
N HIS A 41 38.52 -29.62 -20.86
CA HIS A 41 37.39 -30.08 -21.68
C HIS A 41 37.43 -29.53 -23.11
N HIS A 42 37.79 -28.25 -23.27
CA HIS A 42 37.76 -27.55 -24.56
C HIS A 42 39.13 -27.38 -25.21
N ASN A 43 40.21 -27.66 -24.47
CA ASN A 43 41.59 -27.48 -24.93
C ASN A 43 41.89 -26.06 -25.47
N VAL A 44 41.33 -25.05 -24.81
CA VAL A 44 41.53 -23.61 -25.08
C VAL A 44 42.05 -22.89 -23.84
N ALA A 45 42.43 -21.62 -23.99
CA ALA A 45 42.74 -20.75 -22.85
C ALA A 45 41.57 -20.74 -21.85
N TRP A 46 41.88 -20.71 -20.57
CA TRP A 46 40.88 -20.81 -19.51
C TRP A 46 39.81 -19.70 -19.62
N HIS A 47 38.55 -20.09 -19.77
CA HIS A 47 37.40 -19.20 -19.81
C HIS A 47 36.97 -18.82 -18.38
N GLN A 48 37.59 -17.77 -17.84
CA GLN A 48 37.33 -17.31 -16.48
C GLN A 48 35.91 -16.73 -16.35
N GLY A 49 35.13 -17.27 -15.41
CA GLY A 49 33.76 -16.81 -15.13
C GLY A 49 32.66 -17.53 -15.92
N LEU A 50 33.03 -18.50 -16.76
CA LEU A 50 32.10 -19.38 -17.47
C LEU A 50 32.38 -20.82 -17.11
N THR A 51 31.32 -21.58 -16.85
CA THR A 51 31.41 -23.04 -16.81
C THR A 51 31.66 -23.59 -18.22
N CYS A 52 32.05 -24.87 -18.31
CA CYS A 52 32.26 -25.48 -19.63
C CYS A 52 30.98 -25.43 -20.48
N GLU A 53 29.82 -25.71 -19.88
CA GLU A 53 28.52 -25.66 -20.55
C GLU A 53 28.15 -24.24 -21.03
N GLU A 54 28.40 -23.21 -20.23
CA GLU A 54 28.18 -21.81 -20.64
C GLU A 54 29.15 -21.39 -21.75
N TYR A 55 30.39 -21.88 -21.72
CA TYR A 55 31.35 -21.63 -22.79
C TYR A 55 30.92 -22.27 -24.11
N ASP A 56 30.37 -23.48 -24.09
CA ASP A 56 29.80 -24.14 -25.27
C ASP A 56 28.60 -23.35 -25.83
N GLN A 57 27.74 -22.83 -24.97
CA GLN A 57 26.62 -21.98 -25.37
C GLN A 57 27.10 -20.66 -26.01
N LEU A 58 28.15 -20.05 -25.45
CA LEU A 58 28.79 -18.86 -26.02
C LEU A 58 29.36 -19.13 -27.41
N LEU A 59 29.94 -20.32 -27.62
CA LEU A 59 30.43 -20.73 -28.94
C LEU A 59 29.29 -21.04 -29.92
N ALA A 60 28.16 -21.58 -29.44
CA ALA A 60 27.02 -21.93 -30.26
C ALA A 60 26.22 -20.70 -30.72
N ASP A 61 26.03 -19.72 -29.85
CA ASP A 61 25.29 -18.49 -30.15
C ASP A 61 25.92 -17.29 -29.41
N PRO A 62 26.94 -16.65 -30.00
CA PRO A 62 27.66 -15.56 -29.35
C PRO A 62 26.83 -14.27 -29.24
N ASP A 63 25.83 -14.08 -30.11
CA ASP A 63 24.99 -12.88 -30.13
C ASP A 63 23.87 -12.95 -29.08
N ASN A 64 23.41 -14.15 -28.71
CA ASN A 64 22.34 -14.36 -27.74
C ASN A 64 22.81 -14.99 -26.42
N PHE A 65 24.12 -15.16 -26.22
CA PHE A 65 24.63 -15.69 -24.97
C PHE A 65 24.27 -14.77 -23.80
N ARG A 66 23.52 -15.32 -22.84
CA ARG A 66 23.25 -14.71 -21.55
C ARG A 66 23.79 -15.62 -20.46
N SER A 67 24.67 -15.10 -19.61
CA SER A 67 25.14 -15.87 -18.47
C SER A 67 23.99 -16.18 -17.52
N LYS A 68 24.10 -17.27 -16.77
CA LYS A 68 23.09 -17.63 -15.76
C LYS A 68 22.86 -16.52 -14.74
N LEU A 69 23.93 -15.80 -14.38
CA LEU A 69 23.87 -14.67 -13.47
C LEU A 69 23.02 -13.51 -14.01
N GLU A 70 23.11 -13.22 -15.31
CA GLU A 70 22.29 -12.17 -15.94
C GLU A 70 20.81 -12.54 -15.95
N ILE A 71 20.49 -13.79 -16.27
CA ILE A 71 19.12 -14.29 -16.26
C ILE A 71 18.52 -14.21 -14.84
N ASP A 72 19.26 -14.65 -13.83
CA ASP A 72 18.82 -14.61 -12.44
C ASP A 72 18.64 -13.16 -11.94
N ASN A 73 19.55 -12.25 -12.33
CA ASN A 73 19.44 -10.82 -12.02
C ASN A 73 18.22 -10.17 -12.69
N GLU A 74 17.96 -10.49 -13.96
CA GLU A 74 16.79 -10.00 -14.70
C GLU A 74 15.49 -10.53 -14.06
N ALA A 75 15.43 -11.81 -13.74
CA ALA A 75 14.29 -12.42 -13.07
C ALA A 75 14.01 -11.77 -11.70
N TRP A 76 15.08 -11.53 -10.92
CA TRP A 76 14.96 -10.82 -9.66
C TRP A 76 14.47 -9.37 -9.84
N ALA A 77 14.99 -8.65 -10.84
CA ALA A 77 14.56 -7.29 -11.15
C ALA A 77 13.09 -7.22 -11.59
N VAL A 78 12.60 -8.20 -12.35
CA VAL A 78 11.17 -8.29 -12.72
C VAL A 78 10.31 -8.49 -11.47
N SER A 79 10.65 -9.47 -10.63
CA SER A 79 9.90 -9.73 -9.39
C SER A 79 9.88 -8.51 -8.46
N GLN A 80 11.02 -7.82 -8.32
CA GLN A 80 11.10 -6.59 -7.53
C GLN A 80 10.21 -5.48 -8.08
N ARG A 81 10.13 -5.31 -9.41
CA ARG A 81 9.26 -4.29 -10.04
C ARG A 81 7.79 -4.58 -9.79
N GLU A 82 7.37 -5.83 -9.92
CA GLU A 82 5.98 -6.24 -9.64
C GLU A 82 5.59 -5.97 -8.18
N GLN A 83 6.50 -6.27 -7.24
CA GLN A 83 6.27 -5.95 -5.82
C GLN A 83 6.10 -4.44 -5.59
N LEU A 84 6.98 -3.61 -6.15
CA LEU A 84 6.90 -2.16 -6.01
C LEU A 84 5.63 -1.57 -6.64
N GLU A 85 5.18 -2.12 -7.77
CA GLU A 85 3.92 -1.72 -8.41
C GLU A 85 2.71 -2.10 -7.56
N ALA A 86 2.70 -3.30 -6.97
CA ALA A 86 1.67 -3.73 -6.03
C ALA A 86 1.62 -2.84 -4.79
N ASP A 87 2.77 -2.54 -4.18
CA ASP A 87 2.89 -1.65 -3.02
C ASP A 87 2.39 -0.25 -3.35
N ARG A 88 2.75 0.28 -4.53
CA ARG A 88 2.25 1.58 -5.00
C ARG A 88 0.74 1.57 -5.19
N ALA A 89 0.18 0.51 -5.77
CA ALA A 89 -1.27 0.37 -5.96
C ALA A 89 -2.00 0.31 -4.60
N MET A 90 -1.47 -0.44 -3.63
CA MET A 90 -2.01 -0.48 -2.27
C MET A 90 -1.98 0.90 -1.60
N ALA A 91 -0.84 1.61 -1.68
CA ALA A 91 -0.72 2.96 -1.11
C ALA A 91 -1.69 3.96 -1.74
N GLN A 92 -1.88 3.91 -3.07
CA GLN A 92 -2.86 4.73 -3.77
C GLN A 92 -4.30 4.40 -3.33
N GLY A 93 -4.61 3.11 -3.15
CA GLY A 93 -5.92 2.67 -2.65
C GLY A 93 -6.23 3.19 -1.24
N LEU A 94 -5.26 3.10 -0.33
CA LEU A 94 -5.39 3.60 1.05
C LEU A 94 -5.62 5.11 1.09
N LEU A 95 -4.85 5.89 0.31
CA LEU A 95 -5.02 7.35 0.24
C LEU A 95 -6.40 7.73 -0.31
N GLU A 96 -6.90 7.02 -1.32
CA GLU A 96 -8.21 7.26 -1.89
C GLU A 96 -9.34 6.88 -0.91
N GLU A 97 -9.20 5.78 -0.17
CA GLU A 97 -10.13 5.41 0.90
C GLU A 97 -10.14 6.46 2.03
N GLU A 98 -8.98 6.93 2.46
CA GLU A 98 -8.86 7.99 3.46
C GLU A 98 -9.54 9.29 2.99
N ARG A 99 -9.37 9.67 1.72
CA ARG A 99 -10.06 10.83 1.14
C ARG A 99 -11.57 10.66 1.17
N ARG A 100 -12.09 9.50 0.76
CA ARG A 100 -13.54 9.21 0.78
C ARG A 100 -14.11 9.24 2.18
N THR A 101 -13.40 8.67 3.15
CA THR A 101 -13.84 8.68 4.55
C THR A 101 -13.83 10.09 5.13
N ARG A 102 -12.81 10.91 4.81
CA ARG A 102 -12.77 12.32 5.20
C ARG A 102 -13.92 13.12 4.59
N GLU A 103 -14.17 12.99 3.30
CA GLU A 103 -15.28 13.65 2.60
C GLU A 103 -16.65 13.25 3.18
N MET A 104 -16.84 11.96 3.50
CA MET A 104 -18.06 11.47 4.16
C MET A 104 -18.25 12.08 5.56
N ARG A 105 -17.18 12.16 6.35
CA ARG A 105 -17.20 12.80 7.69
C ARG A 105 -17.54 14.28 7.57
N GLU A 106 -16.88 15.01 6.67
CA GLU A 106 -17.15 16.42 6.43
C GLU A 106 -18.59 16.69 5.97
N ARG A 107 -19.15 15.82 5.12
CA ARG A 107 -20.56 15.92 4.69
C ARG A 107 -21.51 15.70 5.86
N ARG A 108 -21.28 14.67 6.68
CA ARG A 108 -22.07 14.39 7.87
C ARG A 108 -22.02 15.55 8.87
N ASP A 109 -20.83 16.08 9.12
CA ASP A 109 -20.63 17.21 10.04
C ASP A 109 -21.35 18.47 9.54
N ARG A 110 -21.34 18.72 8.22
CA ARG A 110 -22.08 19.83 7.61
C ARG A 110 -23.58 19.67 7.77
N GLU A 111 -24.12 18.49 7.47
CA GLU A 111 -25.54 18.19 7.64
C GLU A 111 -25.98 18.31 9.12
N GLU A 112 -25.14 17.85 10.05
CA GLU A 112 -25.41 17.96 11.49
C GLU A 112 -25.40 19.42 11.97
N ARG A 113 -24.45 20.23 11.50
CA ARG A 113 -24.41 21.68 11.77
C ARG A 113 -25.64 22.39 11.23
N GLU A 114 -26.08 22.05 10.02
CA GLU A 114 -27.30 22.63 9.45
C GLU A 114 -28.56 22.22 10.22
N ARG A 115 -28.66 20.94 10.63
CA ARG A 115 -29.78 20.45 11.44
C ARG A 115 -29.82 21.12 12.81
N THR A 116 -28.68 21.23 13.48
CA THR A 116 -28.59 21.89 14.79
C THR A 116 -28.92 23.38 14.69
N GLN A 117 -28.43 24.08 13.67
CA GLN A 117 -28.80 25.48 13.41
C GLN A 117 -30.31 25.64 13.19
N LYS A 118 -30.92 24.81 12.33
CA LYS A 118 -32.37 24.82 12.08
C LYS A 118 -33.17 24.51 13.35
N ALA A 119 -32.72 23.56 14.17
CA ALA A 119 -33.37 23.22 15.42
C ALA A 119 -33.30 24.37 16.44
N ILE A 120 -32.14 25.03 16.57
CA ILE A 120 -31.96 26.19 17.44
C ILE A 120 -32.87 27.34 16.99
N GLU A 121 -32.93 27.62 15.69
CA GLU A 121 -33.78 28.67 15.14
C GLU A 121 -35.27 28.37 15.36
N LEU A 122 -35.70 27.14 15.08
CA LEU A 122 -37.07 26.70 15.34
C LEU A 122 -37.43 26.80 16.84
N ALA A 123 -36.53 26.39 17.73
CA ALA A 123 -36.74 26.49 19.17
C ALA A 123 -36.91 27.95 19.63
N ARG A 124 -36.13 28.89 19.05
CA ARG A 124 -36.29 30.32 19.32
C ARG A 124 -37.65 30.83 18.85
N GLN A 125 -38.10 30.46 17.66
CA GLN A 125 -39.42 30.84 17.15
C GLN A 125 -40.55 30.30 18.03
N ILE A 126 -40.47 29.03 18.44
CA ILE A 126 -41.46 28.41 19.34
C ILE A 126 -41.49 29.12 20.69
N ALA A 127 -40.32 29.42 21.28
CA ALA A 127 -40.24 30.14 22.55
C ALA A 127 -40.83 31.56 22.44
N ALA A 128 -40.55 32.28 21.35
CA ALA A 128 -41.13 33.60 21.10
C ALA A 128 -42.65 33.54 20.95
N ARG A 129 -43.18 32.54 20.22
CA ARG A 129 -44.62 32.34 20.04
C ARG A 129 -45.32 32.02 21.36
N ARG A 130 -44.79 31.07 22.13
CA ARG A 130 -45.32 30.70 23.46
C ARG A 130 -45.36 31.90 24.39
N LYS A 131 -44.29 32.70 24.42
CA LYS A 131 -44.26 33.93 25.23
C LYS A 131 -45.37 34.90 24.82
N ALA A 132 -45.60 35.12 23.53
CA ALA A 132 -46.68 35.98 23.06
C ALA A 132 -48.08 35.43 23.41
N GLU A 133 -48.30 34.13 23.22
CA GLU A 133 -49.54 33.43 23.60
C GLU A 133 -49.81 33.54 25.11
N GLU A 134 -48.78 33.34 25.95
CA GLU A 134 -48.88 33.46 27.40
C GLU A 134 -49.21 34.88 27.85
N GLU A 135 -48.60 35.92 27.26
CA GLU A 135 -48.92 37.32 27.58
C GLU A 135 -50.37 37.65 27.20
N MET A 136 -50.84 37.24 26.02
CA MET A 136 -52.24 37.40 25.62
C MET A 136 -53.20 36.63 26.54
N SER A 137 -52.81 35.43 26.99
CA SER A 137 -53.58 34.63 27.94
C SER A 137 -53.65 35.32 29.31
N LYS A 138 -52.53 35.86 29.82
CA LYS A 138 -52.49 36.59 31.09
C LYS A 138 -53.38 37.83 31.04
N GLU A 139 -53.32 38.59 29.95
CA GLU A 139 -54.18 39.76 29.75
C GLU A 139 -55.67 39.37 29.73
N THR A 140 -56.01 38.32 28.98
CA THR A 140 -57.40 37.83 28.89
C THR A 140 -57.90 37.37 30.26
N VAL A 141 -57.13 36.55 30.98
CA VAL A 141 -57.47 36.09 32.33
C VAL A 141 -57.63 37.29 33.28
N GLY A 142 -56.71 38.25 33.26
CA GLY A 142 -56.82 39.47 34.09
C GLY A 142 -58.07 40.29 33.79
N ARG A 143 -58.54 40.30 32.53
CA ARG A 143 -59.75 41.01 32.12
C ARG A 143 -61.04 40.26 32.44
N THR A 144 -61.05 38.93 32.35
CA THR A 144 -62.27 38.11 32.54
C THR A 144 -62.46 37.56 33.95
N THR A 145 -61.42 37.61 34.80
CA THR A 145 -61.45 37.02 36.15
C THR A 145 -61.24 38.05 37.25
N LYS A 146 -61.70 37.76 38.46
CA LYS A 146 -61.48 38.57 39.68
C LYS A 146 -60.79 37.73 40.76
N PRO A 147 -59.89 38.30 41.57
CA PRO A 147 -59.20 37.55 42.61
C PRO A 147 -60.16 37.20 43.78
N CYS A 148 -60.03 35.98 44.29
CA CYS A 148 -60.74 35.53 45.48
C CYS A 148 -60.23 36.29 46.72
N PRO A 149 -61.11 36.92 47.52
CA PRO A 149 -60.69 37.70 48.69
C PRO A 149 -60.06 36.87 49.82
N GLY A 150 -60.21 35.54 49.82
CA GLY A 150 -59.63 34.66 50.86
C GLY A 150 -58.28 34.04 50.47
N CYS A 151 -58.09 33.65 49.21
CA CYS A 151 -56.90 32.91 48.76
C CYS A 151 -56.19 33.52 47.54
N GLY A 152 -56.72 34.60 46.95
CA GLY A 152 -56.11 35.31 45.83
C GLY A 152 -56.25 34.65 44.45
N TRP A 153 -56.84 33.46 44.34
CA TRP A 153 -57.03 32.76 43.06
C TRP A 153 -57.98 33.51 42.12
N ALA A 154 -57.69 33.50 40.82
CA ALA A 154 -58.53 34.09 39.78
C ALA A 154 -59.83 33.30 39.58
N ILE A 155 -60.99 33.96 39.71
CA ILE A 155 -62.31 33.37 39.52
C ILE A 155 -63.03 34.04 38.35
N GLU A 156 -63.45 33.25 37.38
CA GLU A 156 -64.33 33.68 36.29
C GLU A 156 -65.79 33.73 36.78
N LYS A 157 -66.46 34.87 36.61
CA LYS A 157 -67.89 34.97 36.92
C LYS A 157 -68.69 34.65 35.66
N ASN A 158 -69.17 33.40 35.57
CA ASN A 158 -70.19 33.06 34.60
C ASN A 158 -71.52 33.64 35.09
N ASP A 159 -72.17 34.43 34.23
CA ASP A 159 -73.43 35.09 34.57
C ASP A 159 -74.47 34.08 35.03
N GLY A 160 -75.05 34.36 36.21
CA GLY A 160 -76.14 33.59 36.78
C GLY A 160 -75.88 33.17 38.22
N CYS A 161 -76.01 34.10 39.16
CA CYS A 161 -76.64 33.90 40.47
C CYS A 161 -76.67 35.24 41.22
N GLY A 162 -77.73 36.01 41.00
CA GLY A 162 -78.23 36.90 42.02
C GLY A 162 -78.89 36.03 43.08
N ALA A 163 -78.17 35.74 44.17
CA ALA A 163 -78.82 35.20 45.35
C ALA A 163 -79.55 36.37 46.04
N PRO A 164 -80.85 36.21 46.37
CA PRO A 164 -81.68 37.23 47.01
C PRO A 164 -81.22 37.58 48.43
#